data_AF-A0A443RU29-F1
#
_entry.id   AF-A0A443RU29-F1
#
_cell.length_a   1.000
_cell.length_b   1.000
_cell.length_c   1.000
_cell.angle_alpha   90.00
_cell.angle_beta   90.00
_cell.angle_gamma   90.00
#
_symmetry.space_group_name_H-M   'P 1'
#
loop_
_entity.id
_entity.type
_entity.pdbx_description
1 polymer ?
#
loop_
_entity_poly.entity_id
_entity_poly.type
_entity_poly.pdbx_seq_one_letter_code
_entity_poly.pdbx_strand_id
1 'polypeptide(L)'
;MSPNEVSTENAKQVFSNLYSQAFYSITTMAAFKINENVRILNEGNVFRKGYKRQWTDEIYKIKQIIDRPFKKMYVLIDYANDILPKRYYEEEMQRVVPGTIPRIKRRFRIRKKDGVREKLVTLRGHPSDDKVWIPIYIEKQAVRKKL
;
A
#
# COMPACT_ATOMS: atom_id res chain seq x y z
N MET A 1 37.60 11.92 18.65
CA MET A 1 36.60 12.28 19.67
C MET A 1 36.51 11.13 20.64
N SER A 2 36.87 11.38 21.88
CA SER A 2 36.79 10.36 22.94
C SER A 2 35.34 10.23 23.44
N PRO A 3 34.94 9.09 24.05
CA PRO A 3 33.57 8.90 24.54
C PRO A 3 33.11 9.98 25.52
N ASN A 4 34.02 10.53 26.34
CA ASN A 4 33.70 11.57 27.32
C ASN A 4 33.46 12.95 26.70
N GLU A 5 33.84 13.15 25.43
CA GLU A 5 33.62 14.40 24.69
C GLU A 5 32.27 14.40 23.95
N VAL A 6 31.50 13.31 23.96
CA VAL A 6 30.24 13.19 23.21
C VAL A 6 29.09 13.91 23.93
N SER A 7 28.41 14.80 23.21
CA SER A 7 27.27 15.60 23.67
C SER A 7 26.14 15.60 22.63
N THR A 8 25.01 16.21 22.96
CA THR A 8 23.87 16.33 22.03
C THR A 8 24.21 17.15 20.78
N GLU A 9 25.11 18.12 20.91
CA GLU A 9 25.52 19.03 19.84
C GLU A 9 26.41 18.33 18.81
N ASN A 10 27.32 17.46 19.27
CA ASN A 10 28.26 16.76 18.39
C ASN A 10 27.78 15.37 17.93
N ALA A 11 26.60 14.92 18.40
CA ALA A 11 26.02 13.62 18.08
C ALA A 11 26.00 13.31 16.57
N LYS A 12 25.66 14.31 15.73
CA LYS A 12 25.63 14.14 14.27
C LYS A 12 27.02 13.85 13.68
N GLN A 13 28.05 14.50 14.20
CA GLN A 13 29.44 14.31 13.76
C GLN A 13 29.96 12.94 14.20
N VAL A 14 29.69 12.54 15.45
CA VAL A 14 30.02 11.21 15.97
C VAL A 14 29.37 10.12 15.11
N PHE A 15 28.08 10.27 14.83
CA PHE A 15 27.33 9.33 14.00
C PHE A 15 27.94 9.21 12.59
N SER A 16 28.27 10.33 11.96
CA SER A 16 28.92 10.33 10.64
C SER A 16 30.27 9.62 10.67
N ASN A 17 31.09 9.85 11.70
CA ASN A 17 32.40 9.21 11.83
C ASN A 17 32.29 7.68 12.01
N LEU A 18 31.30 7.22 12.78
CA LEU A 18 31.12 5.79 13.07
C LEU A 18 30.44 5.03 11.92
N TYR A 19 29.47 5.66 11.24
CA TYR A 19 28.53 4.94 10.37
C TYR A 19 28.51 5.41 8.91
N SER A 20 29.26 6.46 8.53
CA SER A 20 29.29 6.97 7.15
C SER A 20 29.51 5.87 6.11
N GLN A 21 30.54 5.04 6.29
CA GLN A 21 30.89 3.94 5.38
C GLN A 21 29.72 2.94 5.15
N ALA A 22 28.91 2.68 6.17
CA ALA A 22 27.82 1.70 6.13
C ALA A 22 26.63 2.17 5.28
N PHE A 23 26.48 3.47 5.04
CA PHE A 23 25.35 4.05 4.33
C PHE A 23 25.59 4.30 2.84
N TYR A 24 26.84 4.26 2.38
CA TYR A 24 27.19 4.52 0.97
C TYR A 24 27.07 3.30 0.06
N SER A 25 26.91 2.08 0.59
CA SER A 25 27.05 0.84 -0.18
C SER A 25 25.76 0.10 -0.53
N ILE A 26 24.59 0.49 0.00
CA ILE A 26 23.34 -0.27 -0.17
C ILE A 26 22.26 0.62 -0.81
N THR A 27 22.36 0.82 -2.12
CA THR A 27 21.21 1.33 -2.89
C THR A 27 20.37 0.14 -3.34
N THR A 28 19.38 -0.26 -2.55
CA THR A 28 18.39 -1.25 -3.00
C THR A 28 17.57 -0.67 -4.15
N MET A 29 17.33 -1.41 -5.23
CA MET A 29 16.40 -0.97 -6.29
C MET A 29 14.97 -0.83 -5.73
N ALA A 30 14.19 0.09 -6.28
CA ALA A 30 12.79 0.23 -5.88
C ALA A 30 11.94 -0.90 -6.47
N ALA A 31 11.29 -1.70 -5.62
CA ALA A 31 10.42 -2.77 -6.08
C ALA A 31 9.13 -2.25 -6.74
N PHE A 32 8.66 -1.08 -6.30
CA PHE A 32 7.49 -0.41 -6.83
C PHE A 32 7.81 0.94 -7.47
N LYS A 33 6.91 1.40 -8.34
CA LYS A 33 6.99 2.70 -9.01
C LYS A 33 5.90 3.64 -8.50
N ILE A 34 6.14 4.95 -8.67
CA ILE A 34 5.12 5.97 -8.44
C ILE A 34 3.91 5.68 -9.34
N ASN A 35 2.71 5.90 -8.78
CA ASN A 35 1.41 5.59 -9.38
C ASN A 35 1.05 4.10 -9.52
N GLU A 36 1.86 3.16 -9.03
CA GLU A 36 1.44 1.76 -8.94
C GLU A 36 0.39 1.56 -7.85
N ASN A 37 -0.52 0.62 -8.11
CA ASN A 37 -1.57 0.23 -7.18
C ASN A 37 -1.07 -0.89 -6.26
N VAL A 38 -1.33 -0.75 -4.97
CA VAL A 38 -0.93 -1.71 -3.94
C VAL A 38 -2.04 -1.97 -2.93
N ARG A 39 -1.97 -3.13 -2.30
CA ARG A 39 -2.64 -3.42 -1.03
C ARG A 39 -1.63 -3.35 0.10
N ILE A 40 -2.13 -3.11 1.30
CA ILE A 40 -1.33 -2.98 2.51
C ILE A 40 -1.59 -4.21 3.39
N LEU A 41 -0.58 -4.64 4.13
CA LEU A 41 -0.72 -5.70 5.13
C LEU A 41 -1.65 -5.22 6.26
N ASN A 42 -2.69 -6.00 6.57
CA ASN A 42 -3.52 -5.79 7.76
C ASN A 42 -2.65 -6.03 8.99
N GLU A 43 -2.38 -4.98 9.74
CA GLU A 43 -1.74 -5.05 11.05
C GLU A 43 -2.55 -6.02 11.93
N GLY A 44 -1.95 -7.16 12.23
CA GLY A 44 -2.55 -8.21 13.03
C GLY A 44 -1.70 -8.46 14.26
N ASN A 45 -2.36 -8.85 15.35
CA ASN A 45 -1.67 -9.44 16.49
C ASN A 45 -0.87 -10.68 16.03
N VAL A 46 0.30 -10.93 16.63
CA VAL A 46 1.13 -12.13 16.42
C VAL A 46 0.31 -13.43 16.45
N PHE A 47 -0.78 -13.46 17.23
CA PHE A 47 -1.71 -14.58 17.32
C PHE A 47 -2.87 -14.56 16.30
N ARG A 48 -2.68 -13.95 15.14
CA ARG A 48 -3.75 -13.88 14.14
C ARG A 48 -4.05 -15.26 13.57
N LYS A 49 -5.33 -15.63 13.60
CA LYS A 49 -5.80 -16.87 12.97
C LYS A 49 -5.47 -16.87 11.47
N GLY A 50 -4.81 -17.91 10.99
CA GLY A 50 -4.29 -18.00 9.61
C GLY A 50 -5.35 -17.89 8.51
N TYR A 51 -6.61 -18.23 8.81
CA TYR A 51 -7.71 -18.07 7.85
C TYR A 51 -8.13 -16.61 7.62
N LYS A 52 -7.69 -15.66 8.46
CA LYS A 52 -7.97 -14.23 8.25
C LYS A 52 -7.12 -13.71 7.10
N ARG A 53 -7.68 -12.83 6.28
CA ARG A 53 -7.00 -12.22 5.12
C ARG A 53 -5.85 -11.31 5.56
N GLN A 54 -4.69 -11.46 4.92
CA GLN A 54 -3.49 -10.68 5.20
C GLN A 54 -3.52 -9.27 4.64
N TRP A 55 -4.19 -9.05 3.52
CA TRP A 55 -4.17 -7.77 2.82
C TRP A 55 -5.47 -6.98 3.05
N THR A 56 -5.36 -5.66 2.98
CA THR A 56 -6.50 -4.74 3.04
C THR A 56 -7.47 -4.98 1.89
N ASP A 57 -8.74 -4.66 2.13
CA ASP A 57 -9.79 -4.76 1.11
C ASP A 57 -9.79 -3.56 0.14
N GLU A 58 -9.11 -2.47 0.53
CA GLU A 58 -8.93 -1.23 -0.21
C GLU A 58 -7.70 -1.33 -1.13
N ILE A 59 -7.62 -0.43 -2.11
CA ILE A 59 -6.46 -0.33 -3.00
C ILE A 59 -5.92 1.09 -2.86
N TYR A 60 -4.61 1.19 -2.67
CA TYR A 60 -3.89 2.45 -2.50
C TYR A 60 -2.97 2.67 -3.68
N LYS A 61 -2.55 3.92 -3.87
CA LYS A 61 -1.59 4.29 -4.91
C LYS A 61 -0.32 4.83 -4.28
N ILE A 62 0.82 4.46 -4.85
CA ILE A 62 2.12 4.99 -4.43
C ILE A 62 2.26 6.43 -4.89
N LYS A 63 2.38 7.35 -3.93
CA LYS A 63 2.58 8.77 -4.18
C LYS A 63 4.04 9.15 -4.26
N GLN A 64 4.86 8.60 -3.36
CA GLN A 64 6.27 8.94 -3.23
C GLN A 64 7.08 7.74 -2.76
N ILE A 65 8.33 7.68 -3.22
CA ILE A 65 9.36 6.75 -2.76
C ILE A 65 10.37 7.56 -1.95
N ILE A 66 10.69 7.11 -0.75
CA ILE A 66 11.64 7.73 0.17
C ILE A 66 12.84 6.80 0.30
N ASP A 67 13.99 7.31 -0.07
CA ASP A 67 15.25 6.59 0.07
C ASP A 67 15.75 6.67 1.51
N ARG A 68 15.89 5.51 2.17
CA ARG A 68 16.66 5.37 3.41
C ARG A 68 17.89 4.52 3.13
N PRO A 69 18.95 4.63 3.95
CA PRO A 69 20.23 4.02 3.64
C PRO A 69 20.23 2.50 3.47
N PHE A 70 19.25 1.79 4.05
CA PHE A 70 19.17 0.32 3.95
C PHE A 70 17.89 -0.18 3.26
N LYS A 71 16.82 0.61 3.26
CA LYS A 71 15.50 0.20 2.76
C LYS A 71 14.75 1.40 2.19
N LYS A 72 13.93 1.18 1.17
CA LYS A 72 13.01 2.20 0.69
C LYS A 72 11.73 2.19 1.52
N MET A 73 11.18 3.37 1.71
CA MET A 73 9.85 3.56 2.30
C MET A 73 8.94 4.23 1.29
N TYR A 74 7.63 4.00 1.42
CA TYR A 74 6.64 4.44 0.45
C TYR A 74 5.57 5.26 1.14
N VAL A 75 5.21 6.38 0.52
CA VAL A 75 4.04 7.18 0.90
C VAL A 75 2.90 6.77 0.00
N LEU A 76 1.77 6.43 0.61
CA LEU A 76 0.58 5.98 -0.09
C LEU A 76 -0.51 7.05 -0.02
N ILE A 77 -1.33 7.09 -1.05
CA ILE A 77 -2.60 7.82 -1.07
C ILE A 77 -3.75 6.85 -1.25
N ASP A 78 -4.89 7.20 -0.68
CA ASP A 78 -6.13 6.45 -0.84
C ASP A 78 -6.84 6.81 -2.16
N TYR A 79 -8.10 6.37 -2.29
CA TYR A 79 -8.91 6.69 -3.46
C TYR A 79 -9.25 8.19 -3.57
N ALA A 80 -9.44 8.87 -2.43
CA ALA A 80 -9.72 10.31 -2.37
C ALA A 80 -8.49 11.18 -2.66
N ASN A 81 -7.32 10.55 -2.83
CA ASN A 81 -6.00 11.18 -2.91
C ASN A 81 -5.50 11.74 -1.57
N ASP A 82 -6.08 11.30 -0.46
CA ASP A 82 -5.62 11.65 0.87
C ASP A 82 -4.37 10.82 1.22
N ILE A 83 -3.35 11.49 1.75
CA ILE A 83 -2.09 10.87 2.13
C ILE A 83 -2.30 10.06 3.41
N LEU A 84 -1.86 8.81 3.40
CA LEU A 84 -1.88 7.98 4.60
C LEU A 84 -0.85 8.52 5.61
N PRO A 85 -1.19 8.56 6.91
CA PRO A 85 -0.31 9.11 7.94
C PRO A 85 0.95 8.24 8.15
N LYS A 86 0.86 6.94 7.84
CA LYS A 86 1.96 5.98 7.96
C LYS A 86 2.72 5.85 6.63
N ARG A 87 4.04 5.68 6.73
CA ARG A 87 4.91 5.25 5.63
C ARG A 87 5.08 3.74 5.68
N TYR A 88 5.17 3.10 4.53
CA TYR A 88 5.20 1.64 4.43
C TYR A 88 6.53 1.15 3.89
N TYR A 89 7.00 0.01 4.40
CA TYR A 89 8.06 -0.75 3.77
C TYR A 89 7.52 -1.59 2.61
N GLU A 90 8.43 -2.10 1.77
CA GLU A 90 8.09 -2.96 0.64
C GLU A 90 7.32 -4.21 1.10
N GLU A 91 7.77 -4.84 2.18
CA GLU A 91 7.23 -6.09 2.72
C GLU A 91 5.82 -5.93 3.31
N GLU A 92 5.43 -4.69 3.62
CA GLU A 92 4.09 -4.35 4.10
C GLU A 92 3.09 -4.13 2.96
N MET A 93 3.51 -4.29 1.70
CA MET A 93 2.69 -4.00 0.53
C MET A 93 2.66 -5.13 -0.48
N GLN A 94 1.56 -5.21 -1.24
CA GLN A 94 1.40 -6.15 -2.33
C GLN A 94 0.97 -5.43 -3.61
N ARG A 95 1.70 -5.66 -4.72
CA ARG A 95 1.32 -5.13 -6.05
C ARG A 95 -0.06 -5.63 -6.46
N VAL A 96 -0.86 -4.73 -6.99
CA VAL A 96 -2.17 -5.03 -7.56
C VAL A 96 -2.14 -4.87 -9.07
N VAL A 97 -2.72 -5.84 -9.78
CA VAL A 97 -2.81 -5.78 -11.25
C VAL A 97 -3.67 -4.57 -11.65
N PRO A 98 -3.24 -3.77 -12.65
CA PRO A 98 -4.04 -2.68 -13.18
C PRO A 98 -5.46 -3.13 -13.57
N GLY A 99 -6.47 -2.31 -13.27
CA GLY A 99 -7.88 -2.63 -13.51
C GLY A 99 -8.55 -3.50 -12.44
N THR A 100 -7.81 -3.96 -11.43
CA THR A 100 -8.42 -4.60 -10.26
C THR A 100 -9.23 -3.59 -9.46
N ILE A 101 -10.49 -3.92 -9.14
CA ILE A 101 -11.33 -3.09 -8.30
C ILE A 101 -11.09 -3.38 -6.79
N PRO A 102 -11.29 -2.38 -5.92
CA PRO A 102 -11.38 -2.61 -4.48
C PRO A 102 -12.50 -3.60 -4.15
N ARG A 103 -12.49 -4.14 -2.93
CA ARG A 103 -13.53 -5.08 -2.54
C ARG A 103 -14.88 -4.37 -2.41
N ILE A 104 -15.93 -5.06 -2.87
CA ILE A 104 -17.31 -4.61 -2.73
C ILE A 104 -17.71 -4.58 -1.24
N LYS A 105 -18.16 -3.42 -0.77
CA LYS A 105 -18.73 -3.20 0.58
C LYS A 105 -20.20 -3.61 0.60
N ARG A 106 -21.03 -3.02 -0.28
CA ARG A 106 -22.47 -3.31 -0.37
C ARG A 106 -22.92 -3.38 -1.82
N ARG A 107 -23.88 -4.27 -2.11
CA ARG A 107 -24.57 -4.39 -3.41
C ARG A 107 -25.99 -3.83 -3.25
N PHE A 108 -26.48 -3.15 -4.29
CA PHE A 108 -27.79 -2.50 -4.25
C PHE A 108 -28.77 -3.07 -5.27
N ARG A 109 -28.43 -2.97 -6.56
CA ARG A 109 -29.32 -3.37 -7.66
C ARG A 109 -28.53 -3.80 -8.89
N ILE A 110 -29.21 -4.46 -9.82
CA ILE A 110 -28.67 -4.87 -11.10
C ILE A 110 -29.42 -4.11 -12.20
N ARG A 111 -28.72 -3.72 -13.26
CA ARG A 111 -29.32 -3.21 -14.50
C ARG A 111 -28.71 -3.92 -15.71
N LYS A 112 -29.40 -3.81 -16.84
CA LYS A 112 -28.85 -4.16 -18.15
C LYS A 112 -28.72 -2.86 -18.95
N LYS A 113 -27.51 -2.54 -19.39
CA LYS A 113 -27.23 -1.39 -20.25
C LYS A 113 -26.38 -1.89 -21.42
N ASP A 114 -26.81 -1.61 -22.65
CA ASP A 114 -26.08 -1.97 -23.88
C ASP A 114 -25.70 -3.47 -23.94
N GLY A 115 -26.64 -4.34 -23.54
CA GLY A 115 -26.42 -5.79 -23.49
C GLY A 115 -25.61 -6.29 -22.28
N VAL A 116 -24.90 -5.43 -21.56
CA VAL A 116 -24.07 -5.77 -20.40
C VAL A 116 -24.88 -5.68 -19.11
N ARG A 117 -24.77 -6.70 -18.26
CA ARG A 117 -25.32 -6.66 -16.90
C ARG A 117 -24.34 -5.98 -15.95
N GLU A 118 -24.81 -4.96 -15.26
CA GLU A 118 -24.05 -4.19 -14.29
C GLU A 118 -24.69 -4.27 -12.89
N LYS A 119 -23.86 -4.20 -11.85
CA LYS A 119 -24.27 -4.14 -10.45
C LYS A 119 -23.92 -2.77 -9.88
N LEU A 120 -24.87 -2.15 -9.19
CA LEU A 120 -24.62 -0.96 -8.40
C LEU A 120 -24.03 -1.36 -7.05
N VAL A 121 -22.84 -0.89 -6.75
CA VAL A 121 -22.08 -1.25 -5.55
C VAL A 121 -21.46 -0.04 -4.88
N THR A 122 -21.16 -0.17 -3.59
CA THR A 122 -20.16 0.65 -2.91
C THR A 122 -18.88 -0.16 -2.75
N LEU A 123 -17.74 0.49 -2.90
CA LEU A 123 -16.42 -0.11 -2.77
C LEU A 123 -15.81 0.25 -1.41
N ARG A 124 -14.96 -0.62 -0.85
CA ARG A 124 -14.14 -0.29 0.33
C ARG A 124 -13.11 0.79 -0.05
N GLY A 125 -12.87 1.76 0.84
CA GLY A 125 -11.94 2.87 0.63
C GLY A 125 -12.47 4.02 -0.23
N HIS A 126 -13.71 3.95 -0.71
CA HIS A 126 -14.33 5.04 -1.46
C HIS A 126 -14.99 6.02 -0.46
N PRO A 127 -14.76 7.34 -0.58
CA PRO A 127 -15.42 8.31 0.28
C PRO A 127 -16.95 8.23 0.15
N SER A 128 -17.65 8.49 1.26
CA SER A 128 -19.09 8.78 1.33
C SER A 128 -20.05 7.90 0.49
N ASP A 129 -20.14 6.59 0.76
CA ASP A 129 -21.23 5.71 0.26
C ASP A 129 -21.54 5.81 -1.26
N ASP A 130 -20.57 6.30 -2.03
CA ASP A 130 -20.67 6.55 -3.46
C ASP A 130 -20.95 5.25 -4.20
N LYS A 131 -21.97 5.30 -5.06
CA LYS A 131 -22.50 4.12 -5.73
C LYS A 131 -22.00 4.08 -7.17
N VAL A 132 -21.21 3.06 -7.47
CA VAL A 132 -20.61 2.86 -8.79
C VAL A 132 -21.25 1.65 -9.47
N TRP A 133 -21.52 1.77 -10.77
CA TRP A 133 -21.94 0.63 -11.59
C TRP A 133 -20.71 -0.14 -12.06
N ILE A 134 -20.63 -1.42 -11.71
CA ILE A 134 -19.58 -2.32 -12.18
C ILE A 134 -20.17 -3.43 -13.05
N PRO A 135 -19.57 -3.74 -14.21
CA PRO A 135 -19.95 -4.92 -14.98
C PRO A 135 -19.76 -6.21 -14.18
N ILE A 136 -20.71 -7.15 -14.29
CA ILE A 136 -20.70 -8.39 -13.50
C ILE A 136 -19.46 -9.27 -13.80
N TYR A 137 -18.89 -9.19 -15.00
CA TYR A 137 -17.71 -9.99 -15.35
C TYR A 137 -16.44 -9.56 -14.61
N ILE A 138 -16.36 -8.30 -14.15
CA ILE A 138 -15.20 -7.80 -13.39
C ILE A 138 -15.09 -8.53 -12.04
N GLU A 139 -16.22 -8.90 -11.42
CA GLU A 139 -16.24 -9.69 -10.18
C GLU A 139 -15.61 -11.08 -10.37
N LYS A 140 -15.74 -11.68 -11.57
CA LYS A 140 -15.27 -13.04 -11.85
C LYS A 140 -13.75 -13.14 -12.06
N GLN A 141 -13.09 -12.04 -12.42
CA GLN A 141 -11.63 -12.02 -12.62
C GLN A 141 -10.85 -12.06 -11.29
N ALA A 142 -11.48 -11.68 -10.17
CA ALA A 142 -10.87 -11.77 -8.84
C ALA A 142 -10.81 -13.20 -8.28
N VAL A 143 -11.55 -14.15 -8.87
CA VAL A 143 -11.66 -15.55 -8.38
C VAL A 143 -10.87 -16.53 -9.26
N ARG A 144 -10.66 -16.22 -10.54
CA ARG A 144 -10.10 -17.17 -11.53
C ARG A 144 -8.57 -17.28 -11.59
N LYS A 145 -7.80 -16.46 -10.85
CA LYS A 145 -6.32 -16.55 -10.80
C LYS A 145 -5.81 -17.26 -9.54
N LYS A 146 -6.49 -18.32 -9.12
CA LYS A 146 -6.01 -19.32 -8.15
C LYS A 146 -6.15 -20.70 -8.77
N LEU A 147 -5.35 -20.98 -9.79
CA LEU A 147 -4.95 -22.31 -10.25
C LEU A 147 -3.54 -22.15 -10.79
#